data_AF-A0A7C3NT92-F1
#
_entry.id   AF-A0A7C3NT92-F1
#
_cell.length_a   1.000
_cell.length_b   1.000
_cell.length_c   1.000
_cell.angle_alpha   90.00
_cell.angle_beta   90.00
_cell.angle_gamma   90.00
#
_symmetry.space_group_name_H-M   'P 1'
#
loop_
_entity.id
_entity.type
_entity.pdbx_description
1 polymer ?
#
loop_
_entity_poly.entity_id
_entity_poly.type
_entity_poly.pdbx_seq_one_letter_code
_entity_poly.pdbx_strand_id
1 'polypeptide(L)'
;MQYLAICEDDLLFNFLRNVAAEQAELLFVVQDGAAAKKIKRAGRKVRDGDLLKEETFKKLRLRHIDQAIVFLRDAERQERVCELLRALDGNIPILVLTTESNGRSNDALIRKIPLNAIFEEFCSAALLDTINLKKVERIRSLFQNKEKIHILLQHDPDPDAIGSALALRELLGRNRATTPIVTFGEVTRPENLAM
;
A
#
# COMPACT_ATOMS: atom_id res chain seq x y z
N MET A 1 6.61 -19.85 8.81
CA MET A 1 7.36 -19.61 7.57
C MET A 1 8.56 -18.72 7.89
N GLN A 2 9.72 -18.98 7.28
CA GLN A 2 10.93 -18.21 7.46
C GLN A 2 11.28 -17.46 6.16
N TYR A 3 11.33 -16.14 6.24
CA TYR A 3 11.66 -15.26 5.11
C TYR A 3 13.03 -14.65 5.28
N LEU A 4 13.76 -14.54 4.17
CA LEU A 4 15.04 -13.86 4.09
C LEU A 4 14.87 -12.53 3.36
N ALA A 5 15.10 -11.41 4.03
CA ALA A 5 15.06 -10.08 3.41
C ALA A 5 16.49 -9.57 3.19
N ILE A 6 16.84 -9.24 1.96
CA ILE A 6 18.17 -8.77 1.56
C ILE A 6 18.06 -7.34 1.04
N CYS A 7 18.75 -6.40 1.67
CA CYS A 7 18.76 -4.99 1.26
C CYS A 7 20.07 -4.27 1.56
N GLU A 8 20.34 -3.19 0.83
CA GLU A 8 21.53 -2.35 1.08
C GLU A 8 21.36 -1.49 2.36
N ASP A 9 20.13 -1.08 2.68
CA ASP A 9 19.77 -0.15 3.75
C ASP A 9 18.64 -0.69 4.66
N ASP A 10 17.91 0.18 5.37
CA ASP A 10 16.79 -0.17 6.26
C ASP A 10 15.40 -0.07 5.58
N LEU A 11 15.32 0.10 4.26
CA LEU A 11 14.03 0.25 3.56
C LEU A 11 13.15 -1.00 3.69
N LEU A 12 13.65 -2.19 3.36
CA LEU A 12 12.87 -3.43 3.50
C LEU A 12 12.42 -3.65 4.95
N PHE A 13 13.24 -3.27 5.93
CA PHE A 13 12.85 -3.34 7.32
C PHE A 13 11.64 -2.44 7.62
N ASN A 14 11.60 -1.22 7.11
CA ASN A 14 10.47 -0.32 7.30
C ASN A 14 9.17 -0.85 6.65
N PHE A 15 9.27 -1.51 5.49
CA PHE A 15 8.11 -2.13 4.83
C PHE A 15 7.64 -3.42 5.52
N LEU A 16 8.57 -4.28 5.93
CA LEU A 16 8.26 -5.64 6.40
C LEU A 16 8.13 -5.76 7.92
N ARG A 17 8.46 -4.72 8.70
CA ARG A 17 8.43 -4.80 10.19
C ARG A 17 7.08 -5.24 10.77
N ASN A 18 5.98 -4.89 10.10
CA ASN A 18 4.62 -5.22 10.52
C ASN A 18 4.16 -6.58 9.98
N VAL A 19 4.65 -6.99 8.80
CA VAL A 19 4.38 -8.33 8.21
C VAL A 19 5.00 -9.44 9.08
N ALA A 20 6.14 -9.15 9.71
CA ALA A 20 6.84 -10.05 10.63
C ALA A 20 6.08 -10.39 11.91
N ALA A 21 5.06 -9.62 12.28
CA ALA A 21 4.45 -9.73 13.60
C ALA A 21 3.40 -10.85 13.70
N GLU A 22 2.79 -11.27 12.59
CA GLU A 22 1.59 -12.10 12.66
C GLU A 22 1.79 -13.55 12.24
N GLN A 23 2.67 -13.87 11.27
CA GLN A 23 2.68 -15.23 10.68
C GLN A 23 4.07 -15.77 10.22
N ALA A 24 5.16 -15.01 10.33
CA ALA A 24 6.46 -15.44 9.80
C ALA A 24 7.69 -14.88 10.53
N GLU A 25 8.75 -15.68 10.64
CA GLU A 25 10.06 -15.21 11.08
C GLU A 25 10.81 -14.54 9.94
N LEU A 26 11.22 -13.28 10.12
CA LEU A 26 11.99 -12.52 9.14
C LEU A 26 13.46 -12.40 9.58
N LEU A 27 14.35 -12.82 8.70
CA LEU A 27 15.80 -12.67 8.83
C LEU A 27 16.29 -11.63 7.83
N PHE A 28 16.90 -10.56 8.33
CA PHE A 28 17.44 -9.49 7.49
C PHE A 28 18.93 -9.72 7.23
N VAL A 29 19.37 -9.50 5.99
CA VAL A 29 20.78 -9.41 5.60
C VAL A 29 20.98 -8.04 4.99
N VAL A 30 21.84 -7.24 5.63
CA VAL A 30 22.07 -5.85 5.24
C VAL A 30 23.54 -5.57 5.01
N GLN A 31 23.85 -4.70 4.06
CA GLN A 31 25.23 -4.25 3.84
C GLN A 31 25.63 -3.16 4.84
N ASP A 32 24.72 -2.25 5.16
CA ASP A 32 24.98 -1.16 6.10
C ASP A 32 24.92 -1.61 7.57
N GLY A 33 26.04 -1.45 8.28
CA GLY A 33 26.14 -1.73 9.71
C GLY A 33 25.29 -0.80 10.59
N ALA A 34 24.97 0.41 10.15
CA ALA A 34 24.06 1.30 10.87
C ALA A 34 22.61 0.79 10.78
N ALA A 35 22.16 0.40 9.59
CA ALA A 35 20.89 -0.31 9.39
C ALA A 35 20.81 -1.59 10.26
N ALA A 36 21.88 -2.40 10.29
CA ALA A 36 21.91 -3.61 11.13
C ALA A 36 21.69 -3.30 12.62
N LYS A 37 22.31 -2.24 13.14
CA LYS A 37 22.12 -1.81 14.53
C LYS A 37 20.67 -1.38 14.80
N LYS A 38 20.02 -0.66 13.88
CA LYS A 38 18.61 -0.27 14.02
C LYS A 38 17.68 -1.48 14.07
N ILE A 39 17.87 -2.44 13.17
CA ILE A 39 17.06 -3.66 13.08
C ILE A 39 17.23 -4.51 14.35
N LYS A 40 18.47 -4.62 14.85
CA LYS A 40 18.77 -5.35 16.10
C LYS A 40 18.12 -4.68 17.32
N ARG A 41 18.11 -3.34 17.39
CA ARG A 41 17.41 -2.58 18.45
C ARG A 41 15.90 -2.80 18.43
N ALA A 42 15.32 -3.06 17.27
CA ALA A 42 13.91 -3.41 17.13
C ALA A 42 13.60 -4.89 17.43
N GLY A 43 14.58 -5.66 17.92
CA GLY A 43 14.39 -7.05 18.32
C GLY A 43 14.25 -8.04 17.16
N ARG A 44 14.69 -7.69 15.95
CA ARG A 44 14.65 -8.58 14.77
C ARG A 44 16.00 -9.27 14.52
N LYS A 45 15.96 -10.45 13.90
CA LYS A 45 17.16 -11.20 13.50
C LYS A 45 17.79 -10.50 12.29
N VAL A 46 19.04 -10.09 12.41
CA VAL A 46 19.78 -9.40 11.34
C VAL A 46 21.22 -9.87 11.26
N ARG A 47 21.77 -9.89 10.06
CA ARG A 47 23.19 -10.08 9.78
C ARG A 47 23.70 -8.96 8.89
N ASP A 48 24.84 -8.41 9.26
CA ASP A 48 25.62 -7.53 8.41
C ASP A 48 26.65 -8.32 7.60
N GLY A 49 26.87 -7.93 6.35
CA GLY A 49 27.84 -8.57 5.48
C GLY A 49 27.80 -8.05 4.04
N ASP A 50 28.81 -8.43 3.27
CA ASP A 50 28.88 -8.11 1.84
C ASP A 50 27.88 -8.98 1.07
N LEU A 51 26.94 -8.35 0.38
CA LEU A 51 25.87 -9.02 -0.37
C LEU A 51 26.39 -9.73 -1.62
N LEU A 52 27.62 -9.45 -2.07
CA LEU A 52 28.22 -10.11 -3.24
C LEU A 52 29.11 -11.29 -2.87
N LYS A 53 29.26 -11.61 -1.58
CA LYS A 53 30.10 -12.73 -1.13
C LYS A 53 29.25 -13.92 -0.70
N GLU A 54 29.58 -15.09 -1.25
CA GLU A 54 28.94 -16.36 -0.84
C GLU A 54 29.07 -16.65 0.66
N GLU A 55 30.16 -16.23 1.30
CA GLU A 55 30.40 -16.46 2.73
C GLU A 55 29.31 -15.87 3.63
N THR A 56 28.72 -14.74 3.20
CA THR A 56 27.61 -14.08 3.89
C THR A 56 26.39 -14.99 3.93
N PHE A 57 26.12 -15.68 2.81
CA PHE A 57 24.95 -16.54 2.65
C PHE A 57 25.18 -17.98 3.09
N LYS A 58 26.41 -18.53 2.99
CA LYS A 58 26.72 -19.90 3.47
C LYS A 58 26.45 -20.07 4.96
N LYS A 59 26.59 -19.00 5.75
CA LYS A 59 26.27 -19.01 7.19
C LYS A 59 24.77 -18.97 7.46
N LEU A 60 23.95 -18.71 6.44
CA LEU A 60 22.49 -18.76 6.46
C LEU A 60 22.11 -20.15 5.94
N ARG A 61 21.44 -20.95 6.75
CA ARG A 61 20.95 -22.27 6.33
C ARG A 61 19.79 -22.08 5.34
N LEU A 62 20.08 -21.74 4.09
CA LEU A 62 19.09 -21.36 3.05
C LEU A 62 18.01 -22.45 2.85
N ARG A 63 18.35 -23.72 3.08
CA ARG A 63 17.41 -24.85 3.04
C ARG A 63 16.22 -24.76 4.02
N HIS A 64 16.26 -23.86 4.99
CA HIS A 64 15.17 -23.67 5.96
C HIS A 64 14.40 -22.36 5.70
N ILE A 65 14.74 -21.67 4.61
CA ILE A 65 14.12 -20.40 4.22
C ILE A 65 13.10 -20.72 3.13
N ASP A 66 11.85 -20.33 3.39
CA ASP A 66 10.73 -20.61 2.48
C ASP A 66 10.73 -19.67 1.27
N GLN A 67 11.24 -18.44 1.43
CA GLN A 67 11.33 -17.44 0.35
C GLN A 67 12.37 -16.36 0.69
N ALA A 68 13.11 -15.93 -0.33
CA ALA A 68 13.98 -14.76 -0.28
C ALA A 68 13.30 -13.54 -0.90
N ILE A 69 13.48 -12.37 -0.29
CA ILE A 69 13.02 -11.07 -0.76
C ILE A 69 14.27 -10.21 -0.96
N VAL A 70 14.50 -9.76 -2.18
CA VAL A 70 15.70 -9.02 -2.58
C VAL A 70 15.30 -7.63 -3.04
N PHE A 71 15.95 -6.61 -2.49
CA PHE A 71 15.83 -5.24 -2.97
C PHE A 71 17.19 -4.55 -2.92
N LEU A 72 17.73 -4.23 -4.09
CA LEU A 72 18.93 -3.40 -4.23
C LEU A 72 18.63 -2.25 -5.20
N ARG A 73 19.30 -1.11 -5.03
CA ARG A 73 19.09 0.05 -5.91
C ARG A 73 19.70 -0.17 -7.29
N ASP A 74 20.78 -0.94 -7.34
CA ASP A 74 21.53 -1.26 -8.55
C ASP A 74 21.05 -2.61 -9.13
N ALA A 75 20.59 -2.58 -10.38
CA ALA A 75 20.03 -3.75 -11.06
C ALA A 75 21.08 -4.85 -11.32
N GLU A 76 22.34 -4.49 -11.63
CA GLU A 76 23.41 -5.48 -11.85
C GLU A 76 23.75 -6.19 -10.54
N ARG A 77 23.85 -5.44 -9.43
CA ARG A 77 24.09 -6.04 -8.11
C ARG A 77 22.94 -6.95 -7.71
N GLN A 78 21.71 -6.55 -7.99
CA GLN A 78 20.53 -7.36 -7.70
C GLN A 78 20.55 -8.68 -8.46
N GLU A 79 20.91 -8.66 -9.75
CA GLU A 79 21.03 -9.86 -10.56
C GLU A 79 22.13 -10.79 -10.03
N ARG A 80 23.31 -10.24 -9.71
CA ARG A 80 24.41 -11.01 -9.09
C ARG A 80 23.99 -11.67 -7.77
N VAL A 81 23.23 -10.97 -6.92
CA VAL A 81 22.69 -11.55 -5.67
C VAL A 81 21.73 -12.70 -5.97
N CYS A 82 20.85 -12.54 -6.97
CA CYS A 82 19.92 -13.61 -7.36
C CYS A 82 20.66 -14.84 -7.89
N GLU A 83 21.69 -14.64 -8.72
CA GLU A 83 22.56 -15.71 -9.22
C GLU A 83 23.29 -16.45 -8.08
N LEU A 84 23.82 -15.71 -7.10
CA LEU A 84 24.47 -16.28 -5.92
C LEU A 84 23.50 -17.10 -5.07
N LEU A 85 22.28 -16.60 -4.83
CA LEU A 85 21.25 -17.34 -4.11
C LEU A 85 20.88 -18.63 -4.85
N ARG A 86 20.75 -18.56 -6.18
CA ARG A 86 20.46 -19.72 -7.03
C ARG A 86 21.58 -20.76 -7.04
N ALA A 87 22.83 -20.31 -7.04
CA ALA A 87 24.00 -21.19 -6.99
C ALA A 87 24.09 -21.93 -5.64
N LEU A 88 23.64 -21.30 -4.55
CA LEU A 88 23.62 -21.91 -3.22
C LEU A 88 22.38 -22.79 -2.98
N ASP A 89 21.23 -22.38 -3.48
CA ASP A 89 19.97 -23.14 -3.42
C ASP A 89 19.16 -22.97 -4.72
N GLY A 90 19.10 -24.04 -5.50
CA GLY A 90 18.37 -24.06 -6.77
C GLY A 90 16.84 -24.05 -6.62
N ASN A 91 16.26 -24.16 -5.43
CA ASN A 91 14.80 -24.22 -5.29
C ASN A 91 14.21 -23.12 -4.42
N ILE A 92 15.03 -22.17 -3.95
CA ILE A 92 14.51 -21.05 -3.16
C ILE A 92 13.66 -20.13 -4.04
N PRO A 93 12.38 -19.88 -3.68
CA PRO A 93 11.59 -18.84 -4.34
C PRO A 93 12.17 -17.47 -4.01
N ILE A 94 12.43 -16.65 -5.03
CA ILE A 94 13.00 -15.31 -4.88
C ILE A 94 11.98 -14.28 -5.38
N LEU A 95 11.61 -13.37 -4.48
CA LEU A 95 10.85 -12.18 -4.78
C LEU A 95 11.81 -11.00 -4.90
N VAL A 96 11.85 -10.36 -6.06
CA VAL A 96 12.74 -9.22 -6.31
C VAL A 96 11.90 -7.96 -6.43
N LEU A 97 12.12 -7.00 -5.53
CA LEU A 97 11.56 -5.66 -5.69
C LEU A 97 12.48 -4.86 -6.60
N THR A 98 11.96 -4.26 -7.66
CA THR A 98 12.79 -3.50 -8.61
C THR A 98 12.20 -2.11 -8.85
N THR A 99 13.04 -1.14 -9.17
CA THR A 99 12.60 0.19 -9.64
C THR A 99 12.39 0.22 -11.15
N GLU A 100 12.87 -0.80 -11.87
CA GLU A 100 12.80 -0.86 -13.32
C GLU A 100 11.54 -1.59 -13.80
N SER A 101 10.93 -1.09 -14.87
CA SER A 101 9.62 -1.55 -15.35
C SER A 101 9.66 -2.89 -16.09
N ASN A 102 10.82 -3.48 -16.35
CA ASN A 102 10.91 -4.65 -17.21
C ASN A 102 11.96 -5.65 -16.74
N GLY A 103 11.50 -6.87 -16.48
CA GLY A 103 12.36 -8.03 -16.35
C GLY A 103 11.54 -9.25 -15.98
N ARG A 104 10.96 -9.92 -16.98
CA ARG A 104 10.64 -11.34 -16.78
C ARG A 104 11.97 -12.03 -16.51
N SER A 105 12.13 -12.57 -15.30
CA SER A 105 13.25 -13.47 -15.06
C SER A 105 13.01 -14.72 -15.91
N ASN A 106 14.05 -15.25 -16.55
CA ASN A 106 13.96 -16.54 -17.23
C ASN A 106 13.76 -17.69 -16.23
N ASP A 107 13.91 -17.41 -14.94
CA ASP A 107 13.72 -18.35 -13.84
C ASP A 107 12.29 -18.33 -13.31
N ALA A 108 11.61 -19.48 -13.36
CA ALA A 108 10.24 -19.66 -12.89
C ALA A 108 10.05 -19.40 -11.38
N LEU A 109 11.13 -19.49 -10.59
CA LEU A 109 11.10 -19.24 -9.15
C LEU A 109 11.48 -17.80 -8.79
N ILE A 110 11.82 -16.95 -9.76
CA ILE A 110 12.14 -15.54 -9.55
C ILE A 110 10.98 -14.68 -10.03
N ARG A 111 10.30 -14.03 -9.09
CA ARG A 111 9.25 -13.06 -9.39
C ARG A 111 9.75 -11.65 -9.16
N LYS A 112 9.76 -10.81 -10.21
CA LYS A 112 10.06 -9.39 -10.07
C LYS A 112 8.76 -8.60 -9.87
N ILE A 113 8.71 -7.75 -8.85
CA ILE A 113 7.61 -6.80 -8.63
C ILE A 113 8.18 -5.39 -8.70
N PRO A 114 7.70 -4.55 -9.64
CA PRO A 114 8.21 -3.22 -9.77
C PRO A 114 7.56 -2.31 -8.70
N LEU A 115 8.38 -1.55 -7.97
CA LEU A 115 7.95 -0.70 -6.86
C LEU A 115 6.95 0.35 -7.32
N ASN A 116 7.14 0.93 -8.50
CA ASN A 116 6.20 1.90 -9.06
C ASN A 116 4.78 1.34 -9.19
N ALA A 117 4.62 0.06 -9.57
CA ALA A 117 3.29 -0.57 -9.66
C ALA A 117 2.64 -0.73 -8.28
N ILE A 118 3.42 -1.11 -7.26
CA ILE A 118 2.94 -1.15 -5.88
C ILE A 118 2.49 0.26 -5.47
N PHE A 119 3.34 1.26 -5.64
CA PHE A 119 3.03 2.63 -5.27
C PHE A 119 1.84 3.19 -6.07
N GLU A 120 1.70 2.87 -7.35
CA GLU A 120 0.58 3.32 -8.18
C GLU A 120 -0.75 2.77 -7.65
N GLU A 121 -0.82 1.48 -7.33
CA GLU A 121 -2.03 0.86 -6.80
C GLU A 121 -2.42 1.43 -5.42
N PHE A 122 -1.45 1.61 -4.52
CA PHE A 122 -1.72 2.06 -3.15
C PHE A 122 -1.84 3.58 -3.00
N CYS A 123 -1.01 4.36 -3.69
CA CYS A 123 -0.93 5.80 -3.47
C CYS A 123 -1.86 6.61 -4.37
N SER A 124 -2.26 6.12 -5.55
CA SER A 124 -3.10 6.91 -6.46
C SER A 124 -4.42 7.33 -5.81
N ALA A 125 -5.07 6.40 -5.10
CA ALA A 125 -6.30 6.68 -4.35
C ALA A 125 -6.04 7.71 -3.23
N ALA A 126 -5.03 7.48 -2.39
CA ALA A 126 -4.70 8.36 -1.27
C ALA A 126 -4.31 9.79 -1.70
N LEU A 127 -3.61 9.92 -2.82
CA LEU A 127 -3.25 11.22 -3.41
C LEU A 127 -4.51 11.96 -3.87
N LEU A 128 -5.41 11.26 -4.56
CA LEU A 128 -6.68 11.83 -5.01
C LEU A 128 -7.58 12.21 -3.83
N ASP A 129 -7.63 11.37 -2.80
CA ASP A 129 -8.37 11.64 -1.55
C ASP A 129 -7.87 12.91 -0.88
N THR A 130 -6.56 13.13 -0.82
CA THR A 130 -5.97 14.35 -0.26
C THR A 130 -6.44 15.61 -1.00
N ILE A 131 -6.53 15.54 -2.33
CA ILE A 131 -7.07 16.63 -3.15
C ILE A 131 -8.57 16.80 -2.90
N ASN A 132 -9.32 15.71 -2.79
CA ASN A 132 -10.76 15.75 -2.56
C ASN A 132 -11.11 16.27 -1.17
N LEU A 133 -10.33 15.96 -0.13
CA LEU A 133 -10.47 16.53 1.20
C LEU A 133 -10.44 18.06 1.16
N LYS A 134 -9.51 18.65 0.41
CA LYS A 134 -9.46 20.12 0.23
C LYS A 134 -10.73 20.67 -0.43
N LYS A 135 -11.31 19.97 -1.40
CA LYS A 135 -12.58 20.37 -2.04
C LYS A 135 -13.75 20.28 -1.06
N VAL A 136 -13.83 19.20 -0.29
CA VAL A 136 -14.86 18.98 0.73
C VAL A 136 -14.80 20.09 1.79
N GLU A 137 -13.62 20.39 2.31
CA GLU A 137 -13.43 21.46 3.29
C GLU A 137 -13.78 22.84 2.72
N ARG A 138 -13.48 23.10 1.44
CA ARG A 138 -13.92 24.33 0.76
C ARG A 138 -15.44 24.42 0.66
N ILE A 139 -16.14 23.33 0.38
CA ILE A 139 -17.61 23.32 0.34
C ILE A 139 -18.15 23.58 1.74
N ARG A 140 -17.64 22.87 2.77
CA ARG A 140 -18.07 23.03 4.17
C ARG A 140 -17.89 24.46 4.67
N SER A 141 -16.78 25.12 4.34
CA SER A 141 -16.50 26.49 4.79
C SER A 141 -17.49 27.52 4.26
N LEU A 142 -18.06 27.32 3.06
CA LEU A 142 -19.11 28.20 2.51
C LEU A 142 -20.36 28.23 3.39
N PHE A 143 -20.59 27.19 4.19
CA PHE A 143 -21.79 27.01 4.97
C PHE A 143 -21.55 26.98 6.50
N GLN A 144 -20.33 27.20 6.95
CA GLN A 144 -19.92 27.03 8.34
C GLN A 144 -20.76 27.87 9.33
N ASN A 145 -21.15 29.08 8.93
CA ASN A 145 -21.93 30.00 9.76
C ASN A 145 -23.45 29.90 9.54
N LYS A 146 -23.93 28.82 8.89
CA LYS A 146 -25.36 28.62 8.61
C LYS A 146 -25.93 27.54 9.53
N GLU A 147 -26.98 27.89 10.26
CA GLU A 147 -27.68 26.97 11.16
C GLU A 147 -28.52 25.95 10.39
N LYS A 148 -29.16 26.36 9.28
CA LYS A 148 -29.97 25.50 8.41
C LYS A 148 -29.70 25.75 6.93
N ILE A 149 -29.60 24.67 6.15
CA ILE A 149 -29.31 24.70 4.71
C ILE A 149 -30.28 23.76 4.01
N HIS A 150 -31.09 24.25 3.07
CA HIS A 150 -32.00 23.38 2.33
C HIS A 150 -31.32 22.88 1.06
N ILE A 151 -31.37 21.57 0.81
CA ILE A 151 -30.98 21.00 -0.49
C ILE A 151 -32.25 20.93 -1.33
N LEU A 152 -32.37 21.86 -2.27
CA LEU A 152 -33.53 21.95 -3.16
C LEU A 152 -33.31 21.06 -4.38
N LEU A 153 -34.24 20.15 -4.62
CA LEU A 153 -34.30 19.29 -5.81
C LEU A 153 -35.30 19.82 -6.82
N GLN A 154 -35.16 19.35 -8.05
CA GLN A 154 -36.16 19.56 -9.10
C GLN A 154 -37.52 18.97 -8.70
N HIS A 155 -38.59 19.50 -9.31
CA HIS A 155 -39.95 18.97 -9.16
C HIS A 155 -39.99 17.50 -9.56
N ASP A 156 -40.62 16.67 -8.74
CA ASP A 156 -40.74 15.21 -8.94
C ASP A 156 -39.38 14.54 -9.28
N PRO A 157 -38.40 14.61 -8.33
CA PRO A 157 -37.04 14.14 -8.57
C PRO A 157 -37.01 12.63 -8.79
N ASP A 158 -36.06 12.15 -9.59
CA ASP A 158 -35.78 10.73 -9.73
C ASP A 158 -34.97 10.18 -8.53
N PRO A 159 -34.84 8.85 -8.39
CA PRO A 159 -34.05 8.25 -7.32
C PRO A 159 -32.60 8.75 -7.27
N ASP A 160 -32.00 9.04 -8.42
CA ASP A 160 -30.61 9.54 -8.52
C ASP A 160 -30.45 10.97 -7.99
N ALA A 161 -31.43 11.86 -8.21
CA ALA A 161 -31.44 13.19 -7.62
C ALA A 161 -31.58 13.12 -6.10
N ILE A 162 -32.42 12.21 -5.57
CA ILE A 162 -32.55 11.97 -4.14
C ILE A 162 -31.23 11.41 -3.59
N GLY A 163 -30.61 10.43 -4.26
CA GLY A 163 -29.32 9.86 -3.89
C GLY A 163 -28.21 10.92 -3.85
N SER A 164 -28.15 11.79 -4.85
CA SER A 164 -27.19 12.90 -4.92
C SER A 164 -27.39 13.90 -3.77
N ALA A 165 -28.64 14.17 -3.39
CA ALA A 165 -28.99 15.04 -2.27
C ALA A 165 -28.53 14.46 -0.92
N LEU A 166 -28.72 13.15 -0.74
CA LEU A 166 -28.25 12.40 0.43
C LEU A 166 -26.72 12.44 0.51
N ALA A 167 -26.03 12.19 -0.61
CA ALA A 167 -24.58 12.25 -0.69
C ALA A 167 -24.03 13.65 -0.38
N LEU A 168 -24.66 14.71 -0.91
CA LEU A 168 -24.28 16.09 -0.59
C LEU A 168 -24.48 16.42 0.90
N ARG A 169 -25.56 15.94 1.51
CA ARG A 169 -25.79 16.12 2.95
C ARG A 169 -24.71 15.43 3.79
N GLU A 170 -24.31 14.22 3.40
CA GLU A 170 -23.21 13.49 4.04
C GLU A 170 -21.88 14.24 3.88
N LEU A 171 -21.59 14.74 2.68
CA LEU A 171 -20.39 15.54 2.40
C LEU A 171 -20.33 16.78 3.31
N LEU A 172 -21.46 17.46 3.53
CA LEU A 172 -21.54 18.61 4.43
C LEU A 172 -21.35 18.23 5.91
N GLY A 173 -21.43 16.94 6.28
CA GLY A 173 -21.34 16.46 7.66
C GLY A 173 -22.54 16.89 8.51
N ARG A 174 -23.73 16.96 7.91
CA ARG A 174 -24.94 17.50 8.53
C ARG A 174 -26.06 16.47 8.54
N ASN A 175 -27.05 16.68 9.40
CA ASN A 175 -28.17 15.75 9.56
C ASN A 175 -29.45 16.31 8.92
N ARG A 176 -30.53 15.51 8.93
CA ARG A 176 -31.83 15.90 8.35
C ARG A 176 -32.43 17.17 8.97
N ALA A 177 -32.16 17.44 10.26
CA ALA A 177 -32.73 18.59 10.97
C ALA A 177 -32.06 19.92 10.57
N THR A 178 -30.75 19.89 10.29
CA THR A 178 -29.98 21.07 9.87
C THR A 178 -29.83 21.18 8.35
N THR A 179 -30.03 20.08 7.63
CA THR A 179 -29.97 20.02 6.17
C THR A 179 -31.13 19.20 5.57
N PRO A 180 -32.36 19.73 5.58
CA PRO A 180 -33.50 19.07 4.93
C PRO A 180 -33.35 19.07 3.41
N ILE A 181 -33.77 17.97 2.79
CA ILE A 181 -33.89 17.84 1.34
C ILE A 181 -35.34 18.16 0.99
N VAL A 182 -35.55 19.08 0.05
CA VAL A 182 -36.86 19.62 -0.32
C VAL A 182 -37.04 19.63 -1.82
N THR A 183 -38.27 19.49 -2.29
CA THR A 183 -38.67 19.66 -3.69
C THR A 183 -39.95 20.49 -3.74
N PHE A 184 -40.28 21.04 -4.90
CA PHE A 184 -41.57 21.66 -5.13
C PHE A 184 -42.59 20.58 -5.49
N GLY A 185 -43.81 20.71 -4.94
CA GLY A 185 -44.88 19.76 -5.20
C GLY A 185 -44.73 18.45 -4.43
N GLU A 186 -45.45 17.42 -4.88
CA GLU A 186 -45.41 16.08 -4.30
C GLU A 186 -44.44 15.19 -5.09
N VAL A 187 -43.81 14.23 -4.39
CA VAL A 187 -43.02 13.19 -5.04
C VAL A 187 -43.98 12.08 -5.46
N THR A 188 -44.13 11.88 -6.77
CA THR A 188 -45.18 11.01 -7.32
C THR A 188 -44.63 9.77 -8.04
N ARG A 189 -43.32 9.71 -8.28
CA ARG A 189 -42.69 8.55 -8.94
C ARG A 189 -42.85 7.27 -8.12
N PRO A 190 -43.30 6.16 -8.72
CA PRO A 190 -43.51 4.88 -8.03
C PRO A 190 -42.26 4.37 -7.31
N GLU A 191 -41.09 4.62 -7.91
CA GLU A 191 -39.78 4.20 -7.41
C GLU A 191 -39.44 4.87 -6.07
N ASN A 192 -39.78 6.15 -5.92
CA ASN A 192 -39.55 6.91 -4.69
C ASN A 192 -40.58 6.59 -3.61
N LEU A 193 -41.81 6.23 -4.01
CA LEU A 193 -42.87 5.82 -3.07
C LEU A 193 -42.58 4.45 -2.43
N ALA A 194 -41.71 3.65 -3.03
CA ALA A 194 -41.31 2.34 -2.54
C ALA A 194 -40.07 2.36 -1.61
N MET A 195 -39.39 3.50 -1.47
CA MET A 195 -38.25 3.70 -0.56
C MET A 195 -38.68 4.24 0.81
#